data_AF-A0A4Z0NL39-F1
#
_entry.id   AF-A0A4Z0NL39-F1
#
_cell.length_a   1.000
_cell.length_b   1.000
_cell.length_c   1.000
_cell.angle_alpha   90.00
_cell.angle_beta   90.00
_cell.angle_gamma   90.00
#
_symmetry.space_group_name_H-M   'P 1'
#
loop_
_entity.id
_entity.type
_entity.pdbx_description
1 polymer ?
#
loop_
_entity_poly.entity_id
_entity_poly.type
_entity_poly.pdbx_seq_one_letter_code
_entity_poly.pdbx_strand_id
1 'polypeptide(L)'
;MSYKGRTRDIAMPGWYCDASGEGIHSREDLKVSDRALMALKAEVEGLATPAEVARVRKTLGLSQMTASEILGGGPRSFRKYESGEVMPSRVMTNLLRAMEHHPEEASRIEAEMQAIEELISSFSST
;
A
#
# COMPACT_ATOMS: atom_id res chain seq x y z
N MET A 1 20.55 1.17 9.24
CA MET A 1 19.99 2.21 8.33
C MET A 1 19.41 3.36 9.13
N SER A 2 19.32 4.57 8.56
CA SER A 2 18.72 5.73 9.24
C SER A 2 17.82 6.55 8.32
N TYR A 3 16.77 7.16 8.89
CA TYR A 3 15.85 8.06 8.21
C TYR A 3 15.26 9.08 9.19
N LYS A 4 15.38 10.39 8.88
CA LYS A 4 14.85 11.50 9.69
C LYS A 4 15.08 11.33 11.21
N GLY A 5 16.30 11.00 11.61
CA GLY A 5 16.69 10.86 13.03
C GLY A 5 16.29 9.54 13.69
N ARG A 6 15.59 8.63 12.99
CA ARG A 6 15.35 7.26 13.46
C ARG A 6 16.32 6.29 12.81
N THR A 7 16.88 5.39 13.61
CA THR A 7 17.79 4.32 13.16
C THR A 7 17.12 2.96 13.35
N ARG A 8 17.40 2.04 12.42
CA ARG A 8 16.99 0.64 12.48
C ARG A 8 18.12 -0.25 11.98
N ASP A 9 18.43 -1.29 12.74
CA ASP A 9 19.36 -2.32 12.32
C ASP A 9 18.58 -3.42 11.61
N ILE A 10 19.16 -3.92 10.53
CA ILE A 10 18.60 -5.02 9.75
C ILE A 10 19.71 -6.02 9.42
N ALA A 11 19.37 -7.30 9.46
CA ALA A 11 20.23 -8.35 8.95
C ALA A 11 20.14 -8.34 7.42
N MET A 12 21.20 -7.88 6.77
CA MET A 12 21.28 -7.90 5.31
C MET A 12 21.71 -9.29 4.83
N PRO A 13 20.90 -9.99 4.02
CA PRO A 13 21.36 -11.20 3.36
C PRO A 13 22.36 -10.84 2.26
N GLY A 14 23.22 -11.78 1.92
CA GLY A 14 24.26 -11.59 0.91
C GLY A 14 25.43 -12.53 1.14
N TRP A 15 26.36 -12.52 0.20
CA TRP A 15 27.64 -13.17 0.39
C TRP A 15 28.61 -12.19 1.04
N TYR A 16 29.34 -12.63 2.06
CA TYR A 16 30.30 -11.82 2.79
C TYR A 16 31.67 -12.48 2.78
N CYS A 17 32.72 -11.72 2.49
CA CYS A 17 34.10 -12.18 2.53
C CYS A 17 34.66 -12.05 3.95
N ASP A 18 35.11 -13.15 4.55
CA ASP A 18 35.70 -13.14 5.90
C ASP A 18 37.04 -12.37 5.98
N ALA A 19 37.76 -12.26 4.87
CA ALA A 19 39.08 -11.63 4.83
C ALA A 19 39.02 -10.11 4.63
N SER A 20 38.13 -9.61 3.75
CA SER A 20 38.00 -8.18 3.44
C SER A 20 36.84 -7.50 4.17
N GLY A 21 35.85 -8.26 4.65
CA GLY A 21 34.60 -7.72 5.19
C GLY A 21 33.64 -7.16 4.13
N GLU A 22 33.95 -7.34 2.85
CA GLU A 22 33.10 -6.90 1.74
C GLU A 22 31.86 -7.78 1.60
N GLY A 23 30.73 -7.16 1.30
CA GLY A 23 29.45 -7.83 1.06
C GLY A 23 28.98 -7.65 -0.38
N ILE A 24 28.48 -8.72 -0.99
CA ILE A 24 27.81 -8.71 -2.29
C ILE A 24 26.34 -9.07 -2.08
N HIS A 25 25.45 -8.19 -2.56
CA HIS A 25 24.01 -8.34 -2.46
C HIS A 25 23.40 -8.54 -3.84
N SER A 26 22.58 -9.57 -3.98
CA SER A 26 21.73 -9.77 -5.15
C SER A 26 20.54 -8.79 -5.15
N ARG A 27 19.79 -8.75 -6.24
CA ARG A 27 18.52 -7.98 -6.28
C ARG A 27 17.50 -8.46 -5.26
N GLU A 28 17.49 -9.76 -4.95
CA GLU A 28 16.56 -10.30 -3.94
C GLU A 28 16.98 -9.86 -2.54
N ASP A 29 18.29 -9.82 -2.27
CA ASP A 29 18.83 -9.37 -0.99
C ASP A 29 18.48 -7.90 -0.71
N LEU A 30 18.59 -7.05 -1.73
CA LEU A 30 18.28 -5.63 -1.62
C LEU A 30 16.80 -5.34 -1.29
N LYS A 31 15.88 -6.27 -1.62
CA LYS A 31 14.47 -6.14 -1.20
C LYS A 31 14.30 -6.15 0.32
N VAL A 32 15.26 -6.69 1.07
CA VAL A 32 15.23 -6.63 2.55
C VAL A 32 15.47 -5.21 3.02
N SER A 33 16.52 -4.54 2.53
CA SER A 33 16.78 -3.13 2.85
C SER A 33 15.68 -2.21 2.36
N ASP A 34 15.14 -2.44 1.16
CA ASP A 34 14.08 -1.58 0.61
C ASP A 34 12.81 -1.65 1.46
N ARG A 35 12.35 -2.85 1.79
CA ARG A 35 11.17 -3.05 2.65
C ARG A 35 11.37 -2.45 4.03
N ALA A 36 12.55 -2.65 4.64
CA ALA A 36 12.84 -2.08 5.94
C ALA A 36 12.91 -0.55 5.93
N LEU A 37 13.47 0.04 4.88
CA LEU A 37 13.50 1.49 4.70
C LEU A 37 12.09 2.05 4.49
N MET A 38 11.25 1.38 3.69
CA MET A 38 9.85 1.78 3.52
C MET A 38 9.07 1.69 4.85
N ALA A 39 9.24 0.62 5.62
CA ALA A 39 8.61 0.50 6.93
C ALA A 39 9.06 1.61 7.89
N LEU A 40 10.36 1.95 7.88
CA LEU A 40 10.90 3.05 8.68
C LEU A 40 10.33 4.40 8.27
N LYS A 41 10.22 4.66 6.96
CA LYS A 41 9.58 5.87 6.43
C LYS A 41 8.11 5.96 6.83
N ALA A 42 7.37 4.87 6.66
CA ALA A 42 5.95 4.81 7.02
C ALA A 42 5.74 5.07 8.52
N GLU A 43 6.58 4.51 9.39
CA GLU A 43 6.55 4.77 10.83
C GLU A 43 6.84 6.24 11.17
N VAL A 44 7.96 6.78 10.66
CA VAL A 44 8.37 8.16 10.97
C VAL A 44 7.36 9.18 10.44
N GLU A 45 6.73 8.88 9.32
CA GLU A 45 5.71 9.76 8.74
C GLU A 45 4.29 9.42 9.20
N GLY A 46 4.05 8.33 9.91
CA GLY A 46 2.69 7.90 10.29
C GLY A 46 1.80 7.55 9.09
N LEU A 47 2.38 7.01 8.02
CA LEU A 47 1.67 6.51 6.84
C LEU A 47 1.11 5.11 7.10
N ALA A 48 0.07 4.74 6.36
CA ALA A 48 -0.55 3.43 6.50
C ALA A 48 0.45 2.31 6.17
N THR A 49 0.54 1.33 7.07
CA THR A 49 1.37 0.13 6.85
C THR A 49 0.66 -0.86 5.91
N PRO A 50 1.37 -1.80 5.26
CA PRO A 50 0.74 -2.84 4.45
C PRO A 50 -0.34 -3.63 5.20
N ALA A 51 -0.10 -3.91 6.49
CA ALA A 51 -1.06 -4.60 7.35
C ALA A 51 -2.28 -3.73 7.67
N GLU A 52 -2.10 -2.42 7.88
CA GLU A 52 -3.19 -1.46 8.07
C GLU A 52 -4.06 -1.36 6.82
N VAL A 53 -3.46 -1.22 5.63
CA VAL A 53 -4.20 -1.18 4.36
C VAL A 53 -5.03 -2.45 4.18
N ALA A 54 -4.42 -3.62 4.40
CA ALA A 54 -5.11 -4.91 4.28
C ALA A 54 -6.26 -5.04 5.30
N ARG A 55 -6.06 -4.58 6.55
CA ARG A 55 -7.08 -4.60 7.58
C ARG A 55 -8.25 -3.70 7.20
N VAL A 56 -8.00 -2.42 6.92
CA VAL A 56 -9.02 -1.44 6.54
C VAL A 56 -9.83 -1.96 5.35
N ARG A 57 -9.17 -2.39 4.27
CA ARG A 57 -9.87 -2.91 3.08
C ARG A 57 -10.82 -4.07 3.44
N LYS A 58 -10.36 -5.01 4.28
CA LYS A 58 -11.19 -6.13 4.73
C LYS A 58 -12.35 -5.68 5.62
N THR A 59 -12.13 -4.69 6.49
CA THR A 59 -13.20 -4.06 7.29
C THR A 59 -14.28 -3.45 6.40
N LEU A 60 -13.88 -2.84 5.28
CA LEU A 60 -14.80 -2.28 4.28
C LEU A 60 -15.48 -3.35 3.40
N GLY A 61 -15.10 -4.63 3.52
CA GLY A 61 -15.64 -5.70 2.68
C GLY A 61 -15.17 -5.67 1.21
N LEU A 62 -14.15 -4.90 0.87
CA LEU A 62 -13.74 -4.66 -0.51
C LEU A 62 -12.69 -5.67 -1.00
N SER A 63 -12.78 -6.04 -2.28
CA SER A 63 -11.67 -6.69 -2.99
C SER A 63 -10.53 -5.68 -3.25
N GLN A 64 -9.31 -6.14 -3.56
CA GLN A 64 -8.22 -5.21 -3.92
C GLN A 64 -8.55 -4.41 -5.18
N MET A 65 -9.29 -5.00 -6.12
CA MET A 65 -9.72 -4.38 -7.37
C MET A 65 -10.76 -3.29 -7.07
N THR A 66 -11.84 -3.66 -6.39
CA THR A 66 -12.91 -2.75 -5.97
C THR A 66 -12.38 -1.60 -5.11
N ALA A 67 -11.45 -1.87 -4.20
CA ALA A 67 -10.81 -0.81 -3.40
C ALA A 67 -9.99 0.15 -4.27
N SER A 68 -9.33 -0.35 -5.32
CA SER A 68 -8.59 0.49 -6.28
C SER A 68 -9.50 1.35 -7.15
N GLU A 69 -10.71 0.87 -7.43
CA GLU A 69 -11.75 1.58 -8.20
C GLU A 69 -12.38 2.69 -7.34
N ILE A 70 -12.80 2.35 -6.12
CA ILE A 70 -13.50 3.26 -5.19
C ILE A 70 -12.53 4.30 -4.61
N LEU A 71 -11.38 3.86 -4.09
CA LEU A 71 -10.45 4.73 -3.35
C LEU A 71 -9.33 5.27 -4.26
N GLY A 72 -9.18 4.71 -5.46
CA GLY A 72 -8.23 5.14 -6.47
C GLY A 72 -6.82 4.53 -6.33
N GLY A 73 -5.83 5.24 -6.87
CA GLY A 73 -4.43 4.79 -6.95
C GLY A 73 -4.11 3.89 -8.15
N GLY A 74 -5.13 3.55 -8.95
CA GLY A 74 -5.02 2.73 -10.16
C GLY A 74 -5.09 1.22 -9.88
N PRO A 75 -5.26 0.38 -10.93
CA PRO A 75 -5.76 -1.00 -10.81
C PRO A 75 -4.94 -1.98 -9.95
N ARG A 76 -3.72 -1.60 -9.56
CA ARG A 76 -2.80 -2.46 -8.78
C ARG A 76 -2.35 -1.79 -7.49
N SER A 77 -2.96 -0.68 -7.08
CA SER A 77 -2.54 0.10 -5.92
C SER A 77 -2.60 -0.72 -4.64
N PHE A 78 -3.76 -1.33 -4.34
CA PHE A 78 -3.96 -2.12 -3.13
C PHE A 78 -3.07 -3.36 -3.07
N ARG A 79 -2.83 -4.03 -4.21
CA ARG A 79 -1.84 -5.12 -4.28
C ARG A 79 -0.44 -4.65 -3.87
N LYS A 80 0.00 -3.48 -4.39
CA LYS A 80 1.33 -2.92 -4.12
C LYS A 80 1.45 -2.37 -2.69
N TYR A 81 0.38 -1.80 -2.17
CA TYR A 81 0.33 -1.32 -0.79
C TYR A 81 0.40 -2.50 0.19
N GLU A 82 -0.39 -3.54 -0.03
CA GLU A 82 -0.44 -4.72 0.85
C GLU A 82 0.81 -5.59 0.76
N SER A 83 1.53 -5.59 -0.38
CA SER A 83 2.83 -6.25 -0.50
C SER A 83 3.99 -5.41 0.08
N GLY A 84 3.74 -4.12 0.37
CA GLY A 84 4.79 -3.17 0.74
C GLY A 84 5.73 -2.81 -0.42
N GLU A 85 5.35 -3.08 -1.67
CA GLU A 85 6.10 -2.65 -2.85
C GLU A 85 6.03 -1.13 -3.03
N VAL A 86 4.92 -0.51 -2.64
CA VAL A 86 4.70 0.93 -2.69
C VAL A 86 4.06 1.38 -1.39
N MET A 87 4.50 2.53 -0.87
CA MET A 87 3.86 3.17 0.27
C MET A 87 2.63 3.98 -0.17
N PRO A 88 1.51 3.89 0.55
CA PRO A 88 0.38 4.81 0.35
C PRO A 88 0.80 6.26 0.55
N SER A 89 0.19 7.18 -0.20
CA SER A 89 0.37 8.61 0.05
C SER A 89 -0.26 9.01 1.39
N ARG A 90 0.05 10.23 1.86
CA ARG A 90 -0.65 10.82 3.03
C ARG A 90 -2.16 10.88 2.80
N VAL A 91 -2.58 11.30 1.61
CA VAL A 91 -4.00 11.42 1.25
C VAL A 91 -4.67 10.05 1.32
N MET A 92 -4.07 9.03 0.70
CA MET A 92 -4.60 7.66 0.76
C MET A 92 -4.63 7.12 2.20
N THR A 93 -3.59 7.38 3.00
CA THR A 93 -3.56 7.00 4.42
C THR A 93 -4.74 7.61 5.19
N ASN A 94 -4.98 8.91 5.00
CA ASN A 94 -6.08 9.60 5.67
C ASN A 94 -7.44 9.10 5.18
N LEU A 95 -7.59 8.86 3.88
CA LEU A 95 -8.80 8.30 3.29
C LEU A 95 -9.13 6.92 3.85
N LEU A 96 -8.14 6.02 3.92
CA LEU A 96 -8.32 4.68 4.51
C LEU A 96 -8.81 4.77 5.95
N ARG A 97 -8.18 5.61 6.78
CA ARG A 97 -8.59 5.79 8.19
C ARG A 97 -9.98 6.40 8.31
N ALA A 98 -10.30 7.41 7.50
CA ALA A 98 -11.63 8.01 7.47
C ALA A 98 -12.70 6.99 7.08
N MET A 99 -12.44 6.19 6.03
CA MET A 99 -13.36 5.14 5.57
C MET A 99 -13.49 4.01 6.61
N GLU A 100 -12.42 3.67 7.34
CA GLU A 100 -12.51 2.69 8.45
C GLU A 100 -13.50 3.15 9.54
N HIS A 101 -13.62 4.46 9.78
CA HIS A 101 -14.59 5.05 10.69
C HIS A 101 -15.99 5.22 10.11
N HIS A 102 -16.09 5.30 8.78
CA HIS A 102 -17.33 5.53 8.01
C HIS A 102 -17.48 4.50 6.89
N PRO A 103 -17.58 3.19 7.21
CA PRO A 103 -17.64 2.13 6.20
C PRO A 103 -18.85 2.26 5.26
N GLU A 104 -19.93 2.88 5.72
CA GLU A 104 -21.13 3.18 4.92
C GLU A 104 -20.83 4.03 3.67
N GLU A 105 -19.84 4.92 3.76
CA GLU A 105 -19.46 5.79 2.63
C GLU A 105 -18.79 5.00 1.51
N ALA A 106 -18.04 3.94 1.84
CA ALA A 106 -17.45 3.07 0.82
C ALA A 106 -18.54 2.34 0.02
N SER A 107 -19.56 1.81 0.69
CA SER A 107 -20.71 1.17 0.04
C SER A 107 -21.53 2.17 -0.78
N ARG A 108 -21.70 3.40 -0.29
CA ARG A 108 -22.41 4.46 -1.03
C ARG A 108 -21.68 4.81 -2.34
N ILE A 109 -20.36 5.00 -2.28
CA ILE A 109 -19.55 5.31 -3.46
C ILE A 109 -19.57 4.13 -4.45
N GLU A 110 -19.48 2.89 -3.97
CA GLU A 110 -19.59 1.70 -4.82
C GLU A 110 -20.90 1.67 -5.60
N ALA A 111 -22.02 1.91 -4.92
CA ALA A 111 -23.34 1.95 -5.53
C ALA A 111 -23.48 3.11 -6.54
N GLU A 112 -22.93 4.29 -6.22
CA GLU A 112 -22.92 5.44 -7.13
C GLU A 112 -22.12 5.16 -8.40
N MET A 113 -20.98 4.47 -8.29
CA MET A 113 -20.18 4.07 -9.45
C MET A 113 -20.93 3.07 -10.35
N GLN A 114 -21.57 2.06 -9.76
CA GLN A 114 -22.36 1.08 -10.51
C GLN A 114 -23.53 1.75 -11.26
N ALA A 115 -24.24 2.67 -10.61
CA ALA A 115 -25.33 3.42 -11.24
C ALA A 115 -24.84 4.27 -12.43
N ILE A 116 -23.64 4.87 -12.33
CA ILE A 116 -23.03 5.63 -13.42
C ILE A 116 -22.66 4.69 -14.59
N GLU A 117 -22.10 3.52 -14.33
CA GLU A 117 -21.75 2.53 -15.35
C GLU A 117 -22.98 2.03 -16.12
N GLU A 118 -24.06 1.71 -15.41
CA GLU A 118 -25.34 1.32 -16.03
C GLU A 118 -25.89 2.43 -16.94
N LEU A 119 -25.83 3.68 -16.46
CA LEU A 119 -26.25 4.85 -17.23
C LEU A 119 -25.42 5.00 -18.51
N ILE A 120 -24.09 4.90 -18.43
CA ILE A 120 -23.21 5.00 -19.60
C ILE A 120 -23.46 3.85 -20.61
N SER A 121 -23.69 2.63 -20.11
CA SER A 121 -24.02 1.48 -20.95
C SER A 121 -25.35 1.67 -21.68
N SER A 122 -26.33 2.33 -21.06
CA SER A 122 -27.62 2.60 -21.68
C SER A 122 -27.51 3.56 -22.88
N PHE A 123 -26.58 4.52 -22.84
CA PHE A 123 -26.35 5.47 -23.94
C PHE A 123 -25.49 4.90 -25.08
N SER A 124 -24.69 3.87 -24.81
CA SER A 124 -23.80 3.23 -25.80
C SER A 124 -24.52 2.16 -26.64
N SER A 125 -25.79 1.87 -26.33
CA SER A 125 -26.62 0.84 -26.99
C SER A 125 -27.66 1.42 -27.96
N THR A 126 -27.63 2.73 -28.19
CA THR A 126 -28.43 3.50 -29.17
C THR A 126 -27.53 4.17 -30.18
#